data_AF-A0A964TGE0-F1
#
_entry.id   AF-A0A964TGE0-F1
#
_cell.length_a   1.000
_cell.length_b   1.000
_cell.length_c   1.000
_cell.angle_alpha   90.00
_cell.angle_beta   90.00
_cell.angle_gamma   90.00
#
_symmetry.space_group_name_H-M   'P 1'
#
loop_
_entity.id
_entity.type
_entity.pdbx_description
1 polymer ?
#
loop_
_entity_poly.entity_id
_entity_poly.type
_entity_poly.pdbx_seq_one_letter_code
_entity_poly.pdbx_strand_id
1 'polypeptide(L)' 'MIELVFVACLSASPEICERRSLLFVDISLVSCAMAAQPELVRWTETHPGWQVRRWTCRVATGEREI' A
#
# COMPACT_ATOMS: atom_id res chain seq x y z
N MET A 1 15.49 -1.69 1.88
CA MET A 1 14.07 -2.10 2.02
C MET A 1 13.22 -1.11 1.26
N ILE A 2 12.23 -1.59 0.50
CA ILE A 2 11.29 -0.77 -0.27
C ILE A 2 9.91 -0.89 0.35
N GLU A 3 9.17 0.20 0.36
CA GLU A 3 7.81 0.27 0.89
C GLU A 3 6.84 0.65 -0.22
N LEU A 4 5.78 -0.14 -0.39
CA LEU A 4 4.59 0.25 -1.12
C LEU A 4 3.62 0.89 -0.14
N VAL A 5 3.56 2.22 -0.12
CA VAL A 5 2.63 2.98 0.71
C VAL A 5 1.40 3.35 -0.11
N PHE A 6 0.22 3.21 0.48
CA PHE A 6 -1.04 3.48 -0.19
C PHE A 6 -2.09 4.05 0.76
N VAL A 7 -3.10 4.69 0.18
CA VAL A 7 -4.28 5.15 0.90
C VAL A 7 -5.46 4.28 0.51
N ALA A 8 -6.10 3.68 1.50
CA ALA A 8 -7.34 2.95 1.35
C ALA A 8 -8.47 3.73 2.03
N CYS A 9 -9.63 3.82 1.39
CA CYS A 9 -10.81 4.45 1.97
C CYS A 9 -11.97 3.45 2.04
N LEU A 10 -12.86 3.62 3.01
CA LEU A 10 -14.02 2.76 3.17
C LEU A 10 -15.01 3.01 2.02
N SER A 11 -15.51 1.94 1.39
CA SER A 11 -16.46 2.01 0.28
C SER A 11 -17.78 2.66 0.70
N ALA A 12 -18.25 2.37 1.91
CA ALA A 12 -19.50 2.90 2.45
C ALA A 12 -19.38 4.36 2.95
N SER A 13 -18.15 4.78 3.28
CA SER A 13 -17.84 6.10 3.84
C SER A 13 -16.51 6.59 3.26
N PRO A 14 -16.50 7.12 2.02
CA PRO A 14 -15.27 7.48 1.29
C PRO A 14 -14.42 8.58 1.96
N GLU A 15 -14.98 9.29 2.95
CA GLU A 15 -14.29 10.25 3.82
C GLU A 15 -13.38 9.58 4.86
N ILE A 16 -13.63 8.31 5.18
CA ILE A 16 -12.82 7.52 6.11
C ILE A 16 -11.71 6.85 5.31
N CYS A 17 -10.49 7.38 5.44
CA CYS A 17 -9.31 6.88 4.75
C CYS A 17 -8.15 6.61 5.70
N GLU A 18 -7.38 5.58 5.38
CA GLU A 18 -6.23 5.15 6.15
C GLU A 18 -4.99 5.03 5.26
N ARG A 19 -3.84 5.40 5.83
CA ARG A 19 -2.54 5.11 5.23
C ARG A 19 -2.12 3.71 5.65
N ARG A 20 -1.74 2.90 4.67
CA ARG A 20 -1.26 1.54 4.85
C ARG A 20 0.02 1.34 4.05
N SER A 21 0.80 0.33 4.40
CA SER A 21 1.99 -0.02 3.63
C SER A 21 2.31 -1.50 3.65
N LEU A 22 3.03 -1.92 2.60
CA LEU A 22 3.63 -3.25 2.47
C LEU A 22 5.14 -3.08 2.33
N LEU A 23 5.91 -3.86 3.10
CA LEU A 23 7.37 -3.83 3.08
C LEU A 23 7.90 -4.97 2.21
N PHE A 24 8.84 -4.63 1.34
CA PHE A 24 9.55 -5.56 0.49
C PHE A 24 11.05 -5.54 0.82
N VAL A 25 11.61 -6.74 0.92
CA VAL A 25 13.05 -6.97 1.09
C VAL A 25 13.67 -7.37 -0.24
N ASP A 26 14.92 -6.96 -0.46
CA ASP A 26 15.75 -7.37 -1.60
C ASP A 26 15.17 -7.12 -3.01
N ILE A 27 14.31 -6.10 -3.16
CA ILE A 27 13.81 -5.64 -4.46
C ILE A 27 14.15 -4.17 -4.74
N SER A 28 14.13 -3.80 -6.03
CA SER A 28 14.28 -2.41 -6.48
C SER A 28 12.94 -1.64 -6.47
N LEU A 29 13.00 -0.30 -6.58
CA LEU A 29 11.80 0.54 -6.77
C LEU A 29 11.01 0.16 -8.03
N VAL A 30 11.70 -0.18 -9.12
CA VAL A 30 11.07 -0.59 -10.38
C VAL A 30 10.33 -1.91 -10.19
N SER A 31 10.96 -2.87 -9.51
CA SER A 31 10.33 -4.16 -9.17
C SER A 31 9.09 -3.98 -8.29
N CYS A 32 9.15 -3.06 -7.31
CA CYS A 32 7.98 -2.71 -6.49
C CYS A 32 6.84 -2.15 -7.33
N ALA A 33 7.12 -1.21 -8.25
CA ALA A 33 6.08 -0.62 -9.09
C ALA A 33 5.41 -1.66 -10.00
N MET A 34 6.18 -2.62 -10.52
CA MET A 34 5.65 -3.74 -11.31
C MET A 34 4.78 -4.69 -10.47
N ALA A 35 5.13 -4.90 -9.20
CA ALA A 35 4.39 -5.76 -8.28
C ALA A 35 3.23 -5.04 -7.54
N ALA A 36 3.15 -3.71 -7.62
CA ALA A 36 2.26 -2.93 -6.76
C ALA A 36 0.78 -3.26 -6.97
N GLN A 37 0.32 -3.25 -8.22
CA GLN A 37 -1.09 -3.52 -8.52
C GLN A 37 -1.57 -4.90 -8.04
N PRO A 38 -0.91 -6.03 -8.36
CA PRO A 38 -1.37 -7.33 -7.87
C PRO A 38 -1.32 -7.44 -6.34
N GLU A 39 -0.34 -6.82 -5.67
CA GLU A 39 -0.29 -6.82 -4.20
C GLU A 39 -1.41 -5.97 -3.58
N LEU A 40 -1.79 -4.85 -4.20
CA LEU A 40 -2.93 -4.04 -3.75
C LEU A 40 -4.25 -4.77 -3.95
N VAL A 41 -4.41 -5.52 -5.05
CA VAL A 41 -5.60 -6.36 -5.25
C VAL A 41 -5.69 -7.42 -4.15
N ARG A 42 -4.61 -8.17 -3.91
CA ARG A 42 -4.53 -9.16 -2.83
C ARG A 42 -4.87 -8.54 -1.47
N TRP A 43 -4.41 -7.32 -1.21
CA TRP A 43 -4.75 -6.59 0.00
C TRP A 43 -6.27 -6.31 0.07
N THR A 44 -6.89 -5.82 -1.01
CA THR A 44 -8.35 -5.56 -1.01
C THR A 44 -9.22 -6.81 -0.87
N GLU A 45 -8.76 -7.97 -1.34
CA GLU A 45 -9.46 -9.26 -1.14
C GLU A 45 -9.55 -9.64 0.35
N THR A 46 -8.52 -9.28 1.13
CA THR A 46 -8.49 -9.52 2.59
C THR A 46 -9.12 -8.38 3.40
N HIS A 47 -9.40 -7.24 2.77
CA HIS A 47 -10.00 -6.05 3.39
C HIS A 47 -11.28 -5.64 2.63
N PRO A 48 -12.33 -6.47 2.66
CA PRO A 48 -13.57 -6.17 1.96
C PRO A 48 -14.17 -4.86 2.48
N GLY A 49 -14.70 -4.06 1.58
CA GLY A 49 -15.24 -2.73 1.91
C GLY A 49 -14.19 -1.61 1.96
N TRP A 50 -12.92 -1.90 1.68
CA TRP A 50 -11.90 -0.87 1.45
C TRP A 50 -11.54 -0.75 -0.03
N GLN A 51 -11.17 0.45 -0.47
CA GLN A 51 -10.77 0.76 -1.83
C GLN A 51 -9.49 1.56 -1.85
N VAL A 52 -8.51 1.12 -2.63
CA VAL A 52 -7.23 1.83 -2.79
C VAL A 52 -7.44 3.04 -3.71
N ARG A 53 -7.06 4.23 -3.24
CA ARG A 53 -7.20 5.51 -3.97
C ARG A 53 -5.91 5.98 -4.63
N ARG A 54 -4.78 5.79 -3.95
CA ARG A 54 -3.45 6.16 -4.44
C ARG A 54 -2.39 5.28 -3.80
N TRP A 55 -1.29 5.09 -4.50
CA TRP A 55 -0.15 4.32 -4.01
C TRP A 55 1.16 4.85 -4.59
N THR A 56 2.26 4.55 -3.91
CA THR A 56 3.61 4.83 -4.40
C THR A 56 4.62 3.87 -3.78
N CYS A 57 5.68 3.55 -4.52
CA CYS A 57 6.84 2.83 -4.00
C CYS A 57 7.91 3.83 -3.57
N ARG A 58 8.43 3.69 -2.36
CA ARG A 58 9.51 4.52 -1.82
C ARG A 58 10.56 3.68 -1.11
N VAL A 59 11.75 4.23 -0.94
CA VAL A 59 12.74 3.62 -0.04
C VAL A 59 12.19 3.70 1.37
N ALA A 60 12.16 2.57 2.08
CA ALA A 60 11.73 2.54 3.47
C ALA A 60 12.79 3.28 4.31
N THR A 61 12.49 4.51 4.70
CA THR A 61 13.20 5.20 5.78
C THR A 61 12.67 4.61 7.08
N GLY A 62 13.55 4.20 7.99
CA GLY A 62 13.19 3.45 9.21
C GLY A 62 12.41 4.24 10.25
N GLU A 63 11.36 4.95 9.88
CA GLU A 63 10.39 5.54 10.78
C GLU A 63 9.34 4.48 11.10
N ARG A 64 9.60 3.75 12.20
CA ARG A 64 8.53 3.16 12.98
C ARG A 64 7.55 4.29 13.29
N GLU A 65 6.37 4.30 12.67
CA GLU A 65 5.25 5.08 13.17
C GLU A 65 4.99 4.59 14.62
N ILE A 66 5.31 5.44 15.59
CA ILE A 66 5.03 5.27 17.03
C ILE A 66 3.58 5.67 17.27
#